data_AF-A0A7C5IZE3-F1
#
_entry.id   AF-A0A7C5IZE3-F1
#
_cell.length_a   1.000
_cell.length_b   1.000
_cell.length_c   1.000
_cell.angle_alpha   90.00
_cell.angle_beta   90.00
_cell.angle_gamma   90.00
#
_symmetry.space_group_name_H-M   'P 1'
#
loop_
_entity.id
_entity.type
_entity.pdbx_description
1 polymer ?
#
loop_
_entity_poly.entity_id
_entity_poly.type
_entity_poly.pdbx_seq_one_letter_code
_entity_poly.pdbx_strand_id
1 'polypeptide(L)'
;MSKIQITDVILRDAHQSLIATRMRTEDMLPVCDKLDQAGYWSLECWGGATYDACIRFLKEDPWERLRKLREALPNTRTQMLLRGQNLLGYRHYADDVVRAFVLKAAENGMDVFRIFDALNDIRNMRTAIEATKEAGKHAQGAICYTVSPVHTIEGFVELARGLADMGCDSLCIKDMAGLLTPYATEALVKAIKAEVELPLQLHSHATAGLAAMCHLKAIEAGADRVDTAISSWSGGTSHPPTESLVAGLRGTEYDTGMDLELLQEIGMYFYEVRKKYHQFESEFTGVDTRVQVNQIPGGMISNLANQLKEQNALDRMQEVMAEIPRVREDLGYPPLVTPTSQIVGTQAVINVLTGERYSTITNEVKIYLQGGYGRAPGPVNEELRRKAVGDQEIIEGRPADLLPPELDQLREEIGELADSDEDVLTYAMFPEIGRQFLEQRRAGTLQPEPLEPPPGNGPQEAAPTEFNIVLHGESYHIKITGAGHKGQPERHFYLTVDGVPEEVLVETLDEVVLTGGAEGAVGKAIAGRRPKPTEEGHVTTSMPGSIVEVLVQEGDQIEAGQPVLVTEAMKMETEVQAPISGTVTAVYVQKGDAVNPDEVLVEIKP
;
A
#
# COMPACT_ATOMS: atom_id res chain seq x y z
N MET A 1 -11.38 -38.65 -2.66
CA MET A 1 -10.29 -37.90 -3.33
C MET A 1 -10.89 -36.56 -3.73
N SER A 2 -10.32 -35.46 -3.23
CA SER A 2 -10.91 -34.11 -3.34
C SER A 2 -10.33 -33.37 -4.55
N LYS A 3 -11.21 -32.86 -5.41
CA LYS A 3 -10.85 -31.92 -6.47
C LYS A 3 -10.20 -30.68 -5.84
N ILE A 4 -9.18 -30.13 -6.49
CA ILE A 4 -8.60 -28.86 -6.06
C ILE A 4 -9.57 -27.73 -6.36
N GLN A 5 -9.77 -26.88 -5.35
CA GLN A 5 -10.63 -25.71 -5.42
C GLN A 5 -9.78 -24.46 -5.72
N ILE A 6 -10.30 -23.57 -6.56
CA ILE A 6 -9.63 -22.33 -6.96
C ILE A 6 -10.35 -21.13 -6.38
N THR A 7 -9.58 -20.19 -5.82
CA THR A 7 -10.02 -18.80 -5.64
C THR A 7 -9.34 -17.93 -6.69
N ASP A 8 -10.11 -17.19 -7.48
CA ASP A 8 -9.54 -16.24 -8.43
C ASP A 8 -9.51 -14.84 -7.82
N VAL A 9 -8.39 -14.14 -8.02
CA VAL A 9 -8.13 -12.82 -7.45
C VAL A 9 -8.22 -11.69 -8.48
N ILE A 10 -8.77 -11.96 -9.67
CA ILE A 10 -8.90 -10.99 -10.77
C ILE A 10 -9.62 -9.70 -10.35
N LEU A 11 -10.60 -9.78 -9.46
CA LEU A 11 -11.39 -8.63 -8.99
C LEU A 11 -10.74 -7.87 -7.82
N ARG A 12 -9.60 -8.33 -7.29
CA ARG A 12 -8.91 -7.72 -6.12
C ARG A 12 -7.40 -7.70 -6.28
N ASP A 13 -6.71 -8.79 -5.95
CA ASP A 13 -5.25 -8.77 -5.80
C ASP A 13 -4.48 -8.63 -7.12
N ALA A 14 -5.04 -9.14 -8.22
CA ALA A 14 -4.39 -9.09 -9.53
C ALA A 14 -4.19 -7.64 -9.98
N HIS A 15 -5.26 -6.84 -9.98
CA HIS A 15 -5.19 -5.43 -10.37
C HIS A 15 -4.56 -4.55 -9.29
N GLN A 16 -4.66 -4.94 -8.01
CA GLN A 16 -3.90 -4.30 -6.94
C GLN A 16 -2.39 -4.38 -7.19
N SER A 17 -1.93 -5.53 -7.69
CA SER A 17 -0.51 -5.78 -7.97
C SER A 17 -0.04 -5.14 -9.28
N LEU A 18 -0.85 -5.22 -10.34
CA LEU A 18 -0.42 -4.85 -11.69
C LEU A 18 -0.68 -3.39 -12.07
N ILE A 19 -1.76 -2.78 -11.57
CA ILE A 19 -2.21 -1.44 -12.00
C ILE A 19 -2.56 -0.52 -10.84
N ALA A 20 -1.91 -0.72 -9.69
CA ALA A 20 -2.13 0.07 -8.49
C ALA A 20 -3.62 0.13 -8.07
N THR A 21 -4.35 -0.97 -8.21
CA THR A 21 -5.75 -1.11 -7.73
C THR A 21 -6.77 -0.27 -8.49
N ARG A 22 -6.52 0.06 -9.76
CA ARG A 22 -7.35 1.00 -10.53
C ARG A 22 -8.53 0.41 -11.29
N MET A 23 -8.75 -0.90 -11.23
CA MET A 23 -9.91 -1.50 -11.91
C MET A 23 -11.23 -0.96 -11.32
N ARG A 24 -12.08 -0.42 -12.21
CA ARG A 24 -13.38 0.18 -11.88
C ARG A 24 -14.50 -0.84 -11.83
N THR A 25 -15.55 -0.55 -11.05
CA THR A 25 -16.72 -1.46 -10.95
C THR A 25 -17.37 -1.70 -12.31
N GLU A 26 -17.42 -0.68 -13.16
CA GLU A 26 -18.01 -0.75 -14.51
C GLU A 26 -17.33 -1.77 -15.45
N ASP A 27 -16.05 -2.07 -15.20
CA ASP A 27 -15.28 -3.06 -15.97
C ASP A 27 -15.30 -4.46 -15.32
N MET A 28 -15.80 -4.58 -14.09
CA MET A 28 -15.94 -5.87 -13.40
C MET A 28 -17.28 -6.53 -13.73
N LEU A 29 -18.36 -5.75 -13.69
CA LEU A 29 -19.74 -6.27 -13.78
C LEU A 29 -20.07 -7.01 -15.08
N PRO A 30 -19.64 -6.57 -16.29
CA PRO A 30 -20.09 -7.18 -17.53
C PRO A 30 -19.67 -8.65 -17.75
N VAL A 31 -18.69 -9.15 -17.00
CA VAL A 31 -18.19 -10.54 -17.09
C VAL A 31 -18.54 -11.39 -15.86
N CYS A 32 -19.24 -10.79 -14.87
CA CYS A 32 -19.57 -11.48 -13.62
C CYS A 32 -20.44 -12.73 -13.84
N ASP A 33 -21.34 -12.74 -14.82
CA ASP A 33 -22.16 -13.91 -15.15
C ASP A 33 -21.30 -15.13 -15.53
N LYS A 34 -20.24 -14.93 -16.30
CA LYS A 34 -19.29 -15.98 -16.70
C LYS A 34 -18.39 -16.38 -15.53
N LEU A 35 -17.91 -15.41 -14.76
CA LEU A 35 -17.14 -15.67 -13.55
C LEU A 35 -17.93 -16.55 -12.56
N ASP A 36 -19.22 -16.27 -12.40
CA ASP A 36 -20.11 -17.01 -11.50
C ASP A 36 -20.37 -18.45 -11.96
N GLN A 37 -20.25 -18.72 -13.26
CA GLN A 37 -20.41 -20.05 -13.88
C GLN A 37 -19.11 -20.86 -13.92
N ALA A 38 -17.95 -20.22 -13.72
CA ALA A 38 -16.64 -20.86 -13.94
C ALA A 38 -16.31 -21.99 -12.95
N GLY A 39 -16.99 -22.04 -11.80
CA GLY A 39 -16.81 -23.09 -10.79
C GLY A 39 -15.75 -22.75 -9.72
N TYR A 40 -15.46 -21.47 -9.50
CA TYR A 40 -14.60 -21.02 -8.41
C TYR A 40 -15.19 -21.37 -7.04
N TRP A 41 -14.31 -21.65 -6.07
CA TRP A 41 -14.73 -21.77 -4.67
C TRP A 41 -15.10 -20.41 -4.08
N SER A 42 -14.31 -19.39 -4.41
CA SER A 42 -14.59 -17.98 -4.14
C SER A 42 -13.95 -17.07 -5.18
N LEU A 43 -14.45 -15.83 -5.28
CA LEU A 43 -13.84 -14.73 -6.00
C LEU A 43 -13.40 -13.69 -4.97
N GLU A 44 -12.10 -13.43 -4.90
CA GLU A 44 -11.60 -12.36 -4.05
C GLU A 44 -11.82 -11.03 -4.77
N CYS A 45 -12.69 -10.19 -4.19
CA CYS A 45 -13.23 -9.01 -4.87
C CYS A 45 -13.28 -7.75 -3.99
N TRP A 46 -12.80 -7.84 -2.74
CA TRP A 46 -12.90 -6.75 -1.79
C TRP A 46 -11.81 -6.77 -0.72
N GLY A 47 -11.71 -5.70 0.06
CA GLY A 47 -10.64 -5.53 1.04
C GLY A 47 -9.28 -5.23 0.39
N GLY A 48 -8.19 -5.41 1.14
CA GLY A 48 -6.88 -4.91 0.72
C GLY A 48 -6.92 -3.41 0.41
N ALA A 49 -6.29 -2.98 -0.69
CA ALA A 49 -6.26 -1.56 -1.09
C ALA A 49 -7.52 -1.11 -1.86
N THR A 50 -8.43 -2.02 -2.20
CA THR A 50 -9.59 -1.67 -3.06
C THR A 50 -10.49 -0.61 -2.44
N TYR A 51 -10.66 -0.63 -1.12
CA TYR A 51 -11.52 0.30 -0.41
C TYR A 51 -10.98 1.73 -0.45
N ASP A 52 -9.70 1.94 -0.11
CA ASP A 52 -9.02 3.24 -0.25
C ASP A 52 -9.04 3.70 -1.71
N ALA A 53 -8.74 2.81 -2.65
CA ALA A 53 -8.73 3.15 -4.07
C ALA A 53 -10.11 3.61 -4.58
N CYS A 54 -11.20 2.99 -4.13
CA CYS A 54 -12.56 3.38 -4.43
C CYS A 54 -12.83 4.84 -4.05
N ILE A 55 -12.59 5.22 -2.79
CA ILE A 55 -12.94 6.55 -2.29
C ILE A 55 -11.92 7.64 -2.69
N ARG A 56 -10.65 7.26 -2.86
CA ARG A 56 -9.58 8.20 -3.16
C ARG A 56 -9.48 8.52 -4.64
N PHE A 57 -9.45 7.50 -5.50
CA PHE A 57 -9.08 7.64 -6.91
C PHE A 57 -10.25 7.39 -7.84
N LEU A 58 -10.99 6.30 -7.61
CA LEU A 58 -12.08 5.91 -8.51
C LEU A 58 -13.35 6.71 -8.24
N LYS A 59 -13.45 7.35 -7.07
CA LYS A 59 -14.64 8.07 -6.60
C LYS A 59 -15.90 7.21 -6.70
N GLU A 60 -15.76 5.94 -6.33
CA GLU A 60 -16.83 4.95 -6.24
C GLU A 60 -17.06 4.60 -4.77
N ASP A 61 -18.32 4.31 -4.40
CA ASP A 61 -18.62 3.83 -3.06
C ASP A 61 -18.25 2.33 -2.94
N PRO A 62 -17.31 1.95 -2.06
CA PRO A 62 -16.87 0.57 -1.94
C PRO A 62 -18.00 -0.36 -1.46
N TRP A 63 -18.95 0.11 -0.65
CA TRP A 63 -20.09 -0.68 -0.19
C TRP A 63 -21.07 -0.93 -1.34
N GLU A 64 -21.31 0.08 -2.18
CA GLU A 64 -22.11 -0.08 -3.39
C GLU A 64 -21.45 -1.07 -4.37
N ARG A 65 -20.13 -1.00 -4.53
CA ARG A 65 -19.36 -1.99 -5.31
C ARG A 65 -19.61 -3.41 -4.77
N LEU A 66 -19.51 -3.62 -3.47
CA LEU A 66 -19.76 -4.94 -2.86
C LEU A 66 -21.17 -5.44 -3.16
N ARG A 67 -22.20 -4.59 -2.97
CA ARG A 67 -23.60 -4.95 -3.26
C ARG A 67 -23.81 -5.33 -4.73
N LYS A 68 -23.27 -4.54 -5.66
CA LYS A 68 -23.37 -4.80 -7.12
C LYS A 68 -22.67 -6.10 -7.50
N LEU A 69 -21.48 -6.37 -6.95
CA LEU A 69 -20.76 -7.61 -7.19
C LEU A 69 -21.50 -8.82 -6.60
N ARG A 70 -22.06 -8.68 -5.39
CA ARG A 70 -22.88 -9.74 -4.77
C ARG A 70 -24.09 -10.10 -5.62
N GLU A 71 -24.79 -9.09 -6.15
CA GLU A 71 -25.93 -9.28 -7.05
C GLU A 71 -25.51 -9.97 -8.35
N ALA A 72 -24.36 -9.59 -8.92
CA ALA A 72 -23.84 -10.14 -10.16
C ALA A 72 -23.18 -11.53 -10.01
N LEU A 73 -22.84 -11.94 -8.79
CA LEU A 73 -22.18 -13.22 -8.45
C LEU A 73 -23.04 -14.03 -7.46
N PRO A 74 -24.28 -14.44 -7.79
CA PRO A 74 -25.18 -15.08 -6.82
C PRO A 74 -24.76 -16.49 -6.37
N ASN A 75 -23.95 -17.22 -7.15
CA ASN A 75 -23.60 -18.61 -6.84
C ASN A 75 -22.20 -18.78 -6.25
N THR A 76 -21.31 -17.83 -6.51
CA THR A 76 -19.91 -17.86 -6.08
C THR A 76 -19.75 -17.10 -4.77
N ARG A 77 -18.90 -17.61 -3.88
CA ARG A 77 -18.57 -16.91 -2.63
C ARG A 77 -17.76 -15.66 -2.95
N THR A 78 -18.12 -14.54 -2.34
CA THR A 78 -17.28 -13.34 -2.33
C THR A 78 -16.27 -13.44 -1.19
N GLN A 79 -15.01 -13.19 -1.49
CA GLN A 79 -13.92 -13.19 -0.51
C GLN A 79 -13.30 -11.80 -0.39
N MET A 80 -12.89 -11.44 0.83
CA MET A 80 -12.06 -10.27 1.09
C MET A 80 -10.79 -10.60 1.87
N LEU A 81 -9.78 -9.76 1.68
CA LEU A 81 -8.61 -9.69 2.56
C LEU A 81 -8.86 -8.63 3.65
N LEU A 82 -8.78 -9.03 4.92
CA LEU A 82 -9.00 -8.17 6.07
C LEU A 82 -7.83 -8.28 7.05
N ARG A 83 -7.30 -7.14 7.49
CA ARG A 83 -6.32 -7.13 8.59
C ARG A 83 -7.08 -7.16 9.91
N GLY A 84 -6.72 -8.06 10.82
CA GLY A 84 -7.54 -8.41 12.00
C GLY A 84 -8.02 -7.20 12.80
N GLN A 85 -7.09 -6.42 13.35
CA GLN A 85 -7.42 -5.27 14.19
C GLN A 85 -7.34 -3.93 13.46
N ASN A 86 -6.64 -3.86 12.33
CA ASN A 86 -6.52 -2.64 11.52
C ASN A 86 -7.57 -2.54 10.40
N LEU A 87 -8.37 -3.59 10.19
CA LEU A 87 -9.33 -3.68 9.09
C LEU A 87 -8.70 -3.30 7.74
N LEU A 88 -9.02 -2.10 7.25
CA LEU A 88 -8.54 -1.52 5.99
C LEU A 88 -7.69 -0.25 6.20
N GLY A 89 -7.57 0.25 7.43
CA GLY A 89 -6.80 1.45 7.77
C GLY A 89 -5.37 1.15 8.26
N TYR A 90 -4.75 2.12 8.93
CA TYR A 90 -3.32 2.08 9.29
C TYR A 90 -3.04 1.95 10.79
N ARG A 91 -4.02 2.17 11.66
CA ARG A 91 -3.94 1.98 13.12
C ARG A 91 -4.76 0.78 13.59
N HIS A 92 -4.63 0.39 14.85
CA HIS A 92 -5.60 -0.51 15.50
C HIS A 92 -6.89 0.25 15.80
N TYR A 93 -8.01 -0.46 15.64
CA TYR A 93 -9.34 0.02 16.00
C TYR A 93 -9.85 -0.68 17.25
N ALA A 94 -10.73 -0.04 17.99
CA ALA A 94 -11.42 -0.68 19.10
C ALA A 94 -12.35 -1.81 18.59
N ASP A 95 -12.68 -2.74 19.48
CA ASP A 95 -13.39 -3.96 19.08
C ASP A 95 -14.79 -3.71 18.53
N ASP A 96 -15.48 -2.67 19.01
CA ASP A 96 -16.81 -2.28 18.52
C ASP A 96 -16.77 -1.87 17.04
N VAL A 97 -15.74 -1.14 16.61
CA VAL A 97 -15.52 -0.79 15.20
C VAL A 97 -15.19 -2.02 14.37
N VAL A 98 -14.33 -2.92 14.87
CA VAL A 98 -13.99 -4.17 14.17
C VAL A 98 -15.23 -5.04 13.97
N ARG A 99 -16.03 -5.22 15.01
CA ARG A 99 -17.29 -5.98 14.93
C ARG A 99 -18.27 -5.32 13.96
N ALA A 100 -18.49 -4.02 14.09
CA ALA A 100 -19.40 -3.28 13.21
C ALA A 100 -19.00 -3.41 11.74
N PHE A 101 -17.71 -3.28 11.42
CA PHE A 101 -17.21 -3.44 10.06
C PHE A 101 -17.48 -4.84 9.49
N VAL A 102 -17.11 -5.89 10.23
CA VAL A 102 -17.26 -7.28 9.78
C VAL A 102 -18.75 -7.63 9.59
N LEU A 103 -19.59 -7.26 10.55
CA LEU A 103 -21.04 -7.49 10.46
C LEU A 103 -21.64 -6.76 9.25
N LYS A 104 -21.25 -5.50 9.01
CA LYS A 104 -21.75 -4.72 7.87
C LYS A 104 -21.27 -5.24 6.52
N ALA A 105 -20.02 -5.72 6.44
CA ALA A 105 -19.51 -6.39 5.25
C ALA A 105 -20.26 -7.70 4.98
N ALA A 106 -20.55 -8.49 6.02
CA ALA A 106 -21.32 -9.73 5.89
C ALA A 106 -22.77 -9.47 5.42
N GLU A 107 -23.44 -8.46 5.99
CA GLU A 107 -24.78 -8.03 5.59
C GLU A 107 -24.84 -7.58 4.12
N ASN A 108 -23.79 -6.92 3.64
CA ASN A 108 -23.66 -6.47 2.25
C ASN A 108 -23.25 -7.57 1.27
N GLY A 109 -23.05 -8.80 1.75
CA GLY A 109 -22.87 -9.97 0.90
C GLY A 109 -21.46 -10.53 0.86
N MET A 110 -20.58 -10.17 1.79
CA MET A 110 -19.29 -10.84 1.97
C MET A 110 -19.48 -12.24 2.57
N ASP A 111 -18.83 -13.26 2.00
CA ASP A 111 -18.95 -14.64 2.48
C ASP A 111 -17.71 -15.16 3.19
N VAL A 112 -16.52 -14.79 2.70
CA VAL A 112 -15.24 -15.29 3.20
C VAL A 112 -14.36 -14.12 3.64
N PHE A 113 -13.99 -14.12 4.91
CA PHE A 113 -13.06 -13.15 5.47
C PHE A 113 -11.71 -13.83 5.64
N ARG A 114 -10.75 -13.49 4.78
CA ARG A 114 -9.35 -13.87 4.96
C ARG A 114 -8.70 -12.89 5.93
N ILE A 115 -8.59 -13.30 7.18
CA ILE A 115 -8.13 -12.47 8.29
C ILE A 115 -6.64 -12.74 8.49
N PHE A 116 -5.82 -11.68 8.54
CA PHE A 116 -4.38 -11.79 8.82
C PHE A 116 -3.92 -10.70 9.78
N ASP A 117 -2.76 -10.88 10.39
CA ASP A 117 -2.04 -9.86 11.14
C ASP A 117 -0.65 -9.64 10.54
N ALA A 118 -0.18 -8.40 10.48
CA ALA A 118 1.09 -8.07 9.82
C ALA A 118 2.32 -8.63 10.55
N LEU A 119 2.19 -8.97 11.84
CA LEU A 119 3.22 -9.58 12.68
C LEU A 119 2.99 -11.07 12.93
N ASN A 120 1.93 -11.65 12.34
CA ASN A 120 1.39 -12.95 12.73
C ASN A 120 1.00 -13.03 14.23
N ASP A 121 0.69 -11.91 14.87
CA ASP A 121 0.14 -11.92 16.23
C ASP A 121 -1.35 -12.26 16.19
N ILE A 122 -1.66 -13.55 16.33
CA ILE A 122 -3.03 -14.07 16.23
C ILE A 122 -4.00 -13.44 17.25
N ARG A 123 -3.50 -12.80 18.32
CA ARG A 123 -4.34 -12.05 19.28
C ARG A 123 -5.08 -10.91 18.59
N ASN A 124 -4.44 -10.23 17.65
CA ASN A 124 -5.03 -9.14 16.85
C ASN A 124 -6.07 -9.63 15.84
N MET A 125 -6.20 -10.94 15.64
CA MET A 125 -7.16 -11.53 14.70
C MET A 125 -8.47 -11.95 15.38
N ARG A 126 -8.45 -12.05 16.73
CA ARG A 126 -9.55 -12.60 17.54
C ARG A 126 -10.89 -11.95 17.25
N THR A 127 -10.99 -10.63 17.38
CA THR A 127 -12.27 -9.90 17.25
C THR A 127 -12.87 -10.07 15.86
N ALA A 128 -12.05 -9.99 14.81
CA ALA A 128 -12.52 -10.17 13.43
C ALA A 128 -12.98 -11.62 13.17
N ILE A 129 -12.27 -12.62 13.72
CA ILE A 129 -12.68 -14.03 13.62
C ILE A 129 -14.03 -14.22 14.32
N GLU A 130 -14.15 -13.80 15.57
CA GLU A 130 -15.39 -13.92 16.35
C GLU A 130 -16.58 -13.23 15.67
N ALA A 131 -16.41 -12.00 15.18
CA ALA A 131 -17.44 -11.27 14.46
C ALA A 131 -17.85 -11.97 13.16
N THR A 132 -16.89 -12.56 12.44
CA THR A 132 -17.16 -13.33 11.22
C THR A 132 -18.01 -14.56 11.52
N LYS A 133 -17.68 -15.27 12.61
CA LYS A 133 -18.44 -16.44 13.07
C LYS A 133 -19.84 -16.05 13.56
N GLU A 134 -19.97 -14.93 14.28
CA GLU A 134 -21.26 -14.36 14.69
C GLU A 134 -22.15 -14.04 13.48
N ALA A 135 -21.57 -13.49 12.41
CA ALA A 135 -22.27 -13.22 11.16
C ALA A 135 -22.68 -14.48 10.38
N GLY A 136 -22.30 -15.68 10.84
CA GLY A 136 -22.52 -16.94 10.12
C GLY A 136 -21.72 -17.05 8.81
N LYS A 137 -20.61 -16.33 8.70
CA LYS A 137 -19.72 -16.31 7.53
C LYS A 137 -18.47 -17.15 7.75
N HIS A 138 -17.66 -17.32 6.70
CA HIS A 138 -16.47 -18.17 6.71
C HIS A 138 -15.24 -17.38 7.17
N ALA A 139 -14.69 -17.74 8.34
CA ALA A 139 -13.46 -17.15 8.85
C ALA A 139 -12.25 -17.95 8.33
N GLN A 140 -11.41 -17.34 7.50
CA GLN A 140 -10.15 -17.93 7.05
C GLN A 140 -8.98 -17.24 7.75
N GLY A 141 -8.32 -17.94 8.68
CA GLY A 141 -7.11 -17.45 9.33
C GLY A 141 -5.90 -17.55 8.40
N ALA A 142 -5.21 -16.44 8.17
CA ALA A 142 -4.06 -16.38 7.27
C ALA A 142 -2.74 -16.16 8.02
N ILE A 143 -1.74 -16.93 7.63
CA ILE A 143 -0.37 -16.89 8.14
C ILE A 143 0.50 -16.22 7.09
N CYS A 144 1.06 -15.05 7.40
CA CYS A 144 2.02 -14.38 6.52
C CYS A 144 3.33 -15.17 6.49
N TYR A 145 3.68 -15.71 5.32
CA TYR A 145 4.92 -16.45 5.13
C TYR A 145 6.10 -15.50 4.93
N THR A 146 7.22 -15.79 5.60
CA THR A 146 8.48 -15.08 5.41
C THR A 146 9.66 -15.94 5.87
N VAL A 147 10.89 -15.53 5.54
CA VAL A 147 12.12 -16.26 5.87
C VAL A 147 13.03 -15.40 6.73
N SER A 148 13.38 -15.90 7.91
CA SER A 148 14.35 -15.26 8.82
C SER A 148 14.81 -16.28 9.87
N PRO A 149 15.79 -15.95 10.73
CA PRO A 149 16.24 -16.85 11.80
C PRO A 149 15.15 -17.28 12.80
N VAL A 150 14.03 -16.55 12.91
CA VAL A 150 12.95 -16.84 13.87
C VAL A 150 11.71 -17.50 13.24
N HIS A 151 11.64 -17.56 11.90
CA HIS A 151 10.48 -18.12 11.20
C HIS A 151 10.78 -19.57 10.76
N THR A 152 10.27 -20.53 11.52
CA THR A 152 10.45 -21.98 11.27
C THR A 152 9.14 -22.67 10.90
N ILE A 153 9.23 -23.88 10.36
CA ILE A 153 8.04 -24.70 10.06
C ILE A 153 7.24 -24.97 11.33
N GLU A 154 7.91 -25.28 12.44
CA GLU A 154 7.28 -25.52 13.74
C GLU A 154 6.51 -24.29 14.22
N GLY A 155 7.11 -23.09 14.10
CA GLY A 155 6.43 -21.84 14.45
C GLY A 155 5.19 -21.58 13.57
N PHE A 156 5.26 -21.85 12.27
CA PHE A 156 4.09 -21.76 11.40
C PHE A 156 3.00 -22.77 11.74
N VAL A 157 3.36 -23.99 12.16
CA VAL A 157 2.41 -25.00 12.65
C VAL A 157 1.75 -24.55 13.96
N GLU A 158 2.49 -23.92 14.87
CA GLU A 158 1.92 -23.34 16.11
C GLU A 158 0.91 -22.24 15.80
N LEU A 159 1.20 -21.35 14.85
CA LEU A 159 0.25 -20.35 14.37
C LEU A 159 -1.01 -21.01 13.77
N ALA A 160 -0.84 -22.06 12.96
CA ALA A 160 -1.95 -22.81 12.37
C ALA A 160 -2.87 -23.45 13.43
N ARG A 161 -2.29 -24.08 14.46
CA ARG A 161 -3.05 -24.64 15.60
C ARG A 161 -3.79 -23.53 16.36
N GLY A 162 -3.12 -22.43 16.67
CA GLY A 162 -3.74 -21.30 17.38
C GLY A 162 -4.93 -20.70 16.63
N LEU A 163 -4.84 -20.58 15.30
CA LEU A 163 -5.96 -20.12 14.47
C LEU A 163 -7.11 -21.13 14.40
N ALA A 164 -6.79 -22.43 14.37
CA ALA A 164 -7.81 -23.49 14.44
C ALA A 164 -8.55 -23.47 15.79
N ASP A 165 -7.82 -23.32 16.90
CA ASP A 165 -8.38 -23.21 18.26
C ASP A 165 -9.25 -21.96 18.43
N MET A 166 -8.98 -20.88 17.68
CA MET A 166 -9.81 -19.68 17.62
C MET A 166 -11.12 -19.87 16.81
N GLY A 167 -11.31 -21.03 16.18
CA GLY A 167 -12.55 -21.35 15.47
C GLY A 167 -12.58 -20.94 14.00
N CYS A 168 -11.42 -20.78 13.35
CA CYS A 168 -11.35 -20.58 11.91
C CYS A 168 -11.95 -21.78 11.15
N ASP A 169 -12.62 -21.52 10.03
CA ASP A 169 -13.20 -22.54 9.16
C ASP A 169 -12.19 -23.11 8.14
N SER A 170 -11.13 -22.36 7.88
CA SER A 170 -9.99 -22.80 7.07
C SER A 170 -8.74 -21.96 7.34
N LEU A 171 -7.60 -22.41 6.85
CA LEU A 171 -6.34 -21.69 6.94
C LEU A 171 -5.82 -21.24 5.57
N CYS A 172 -5.02 -20.18 5.56
CA CYS A 172 -4.29 -19.71 4.38
C CYS A 172 -2.81 -19.48 4.70
N ILE A 173 -1.92 -20.01 3.86
CA ILE A 173 -0.52 -19.56 3.82
C ILE A 173 -0.46 -18.39 2.86
N LYS A 174 -0.21 -17.18 3.37
CA LYS A 174 -0.11 -15.95 2.59
C LYS A 174 1.35 -15.59 2.34
N ASP A 175 1.87 -16.00 1.19
CA ASP A 175 3.19 -15.63 0.68
C ASP A 175 3.09 -14.37 -0.19
N MET A 176 2.98 -13.22 0.49
CA MET A 176 2.75 -11.90 -0.11
C MET A 176 3.90 -11.41 -1.02
N ALA A 177 5.11 -11.94 -0.86
CA ALA A 177 6.28 -11.54 -1.63
C ALA A 177 6.74 -12.59 -2.66
N GLY A 178 6.13 -13.78 -2.69
CA GLY A 178 6.57 -14.86 -3.57
C GLY A 178 7.91 -15.47 -3.13
N LEU A 179 8.10 -15.64 -1.82
CA LEU A 179 9.31 -16.17 -1.19
C LEU A 179 9.33 -17.70 -1.13
N LEU A 180 8.17 -18.35 -1.17
CA LEU A 180 8.11 -19.80 -1.11
C LEU A 180 8.90 -20.43 -2.27
N THR A 181 9.65 -21.46 -1.93
CA THR A 181 10.23 -22.39 -2.91
C THR A 181 9.41 -23.68 -2.94
N PRO A 182 9.44 -24.46 -4.03
CA PRO A 182 8.56 -25.61 -4.16
C PRO A 182 8.74 -26.66 -3.05
N TYR A 183 9.99 -26.96 -2.66
CA TYR A 183 10.26 -27.94 -1.60
C TYR A 183 9.98 -27.41 -0.19
N ALA A 184 10.19 -26.10 0.05
CA ALA A 184 9.77 -25.48 1.31
C ALA A 184 8.23 -25.50 1.44
N THR A 185 7.53 -25.29 0.33
CA THR A 185 6.06 -25.39 0.25
C THR A 185 5.58 -26.79 0.61
N GLU A 186 6.16 -27.82 -0.01
CA GLU A 186 5.81 -29.22 0.29
C GLU A 186 6.01 -29.56 1.77
N ALA A 187 7.16 -29.16 2.35
CA ALA A 187 7.47 -29.40 3.75
C ALA A 187 6.49 -28.69 4.70
N LEU A 188 6.20 -27.41 4.44
CA LEU A 188 5.31 -26.61 5.27
C LEU A 188 3.85 -27.13 5.21
N VAL A 189 3.35 -27.42 4.01
CA VAL A 189 1.98 -27.92 3.83
C VAL A 189 1.81 -29.28 4.52
N LYS A 190 2.77 -30.21 4.34
CA LYS A 190 2.73 -31.50 5.04
C LYS A 190 2.73 -31.34 6.55
N ALA A 191 3.56 -30.45 7.08
CA ALA A 191 3.65 -30.21 8.52
C ALA A 191 2.34 -29.63 9.08
N ILE A 192 1.70 -28.67 8.40
CA ILE A 192 0.42 -28.12 8.84
C ILE A 192 -0.69 -29.17 8.74
N LYS A 193 -0.81 -29.88 7.62
CA LYS A 193 -1.86 -30.90 7.42
C LYS A 193 -1.73 -32.10 8.34
N ALA A 194 -0.53 -32.37 8.88
CA ALA A 194 -0.32 -33.41 9.89
C ALA A 194 -0.90 -33.04 11.26
N GLU A 195 -1.06 -31.76 11.54
CA GLU A 195 -1.38 -31.24 12.88
C GLU A 195 -2.73 -30.50 12.94
N VAL A 196 -3.26 -30.10 11.80
CA VAL A 196 -4.51 -29.34 11.68
C VAL A 196 -5.39 -29.93 10.58
N GLU A 197 -6.62 -30.29 10.92
CA GLU A 197 -7.58 -30.91 10.00
C GLU A 197 -8.29 -29.91 9.08
N LEU A 198 -8.21 -28.61 9.39
CA LEU A 198 -8.86 -27.57 8.61
C LEU A 198 -8.38 -27.57 7.14
N PRO A 199 -9.25 -27.20 6.19
CA PRO A 199 -8.82 -26.98 4.82
C PRO A 199 -7.72 -25.91 4.74
N LEU A 200 -6.74 -26.13 3.88
CA LEU A 200 -5.58 -25.26 3.71
C LEU A 200 -5.52 -24.68 2.30
N GLN A 201 -5.33 -23.36 2.23
CA GLN A 201 -5.23 -22.60 0.99
C GLN A 201 -3.85 -21.97 0.82
N LEU A 202 -3.23 -22.13 -0.36
CA LEU A 202 -1.99 -21.43 -0.68
C LEU A 202 -2.28 -20.15 -1.49
N HIS A 203 -1.80 -19.03 -0.98
CA HIS A 203 -1.75 -17.75 -1.67
C HIS A 203 -0.29 -17.36 -1.87
N SER A 204 0.17 -17.25 -3.12
CA SER A 204 1.56 -16.87 -3.43
C SER A 204 1.64 -16.05 -4.71
N HIS A 205 2.40 -14.96 -4.65
CA HIS A 205 2.68 -14.11 -5.80
C HIS A 205 3.75 -14.75 -6.71
N ALA A 206 3.60 -14.61 -8.02
CA ALA A 206 4.48 -15.16 -9.03
C ALA A 206 5.76 -14.34 -9.25
N THR A 207 6.15 -13.49 -8.29
CA THR A 207 7.20 -12.47 -8.48
C THR A 207 8.53 -13.12 -8.78
N ALA A 208 8.90 -14.15 -8.01
CA ALA A 208 10.11 -14.93 -8.25
C ALA A 208 9.99 -15.92 -9.43
N GLY A 209 8.82 -16.03 -10.07
CA GLY A 209 8.52 -17.07 -11.07
C GLY A 209 8.33 -18.47 -10.47
N LEU A 210 8.21 -18.59 -9.14
CA LEU A 210 8.15 -19.89 -8.44
C LEU A 210 6.74 -20.33 -8.05
N ALA A 211 5.77 -19.43 -8.01
CA ALA A 211 4.45 -19.69 -7.42
C ALA A 211 3.71 -20.86 -8.07
N ALA A 212 3.73 -21.02 -9.40
CA ALA A 212 3.07 -22.15 -10.07
C ALA A 212 3.64 -23.51 -9.65
N MET A 213 4.97 -23.59 -9.43
CA MET A 213 5.61 -24.80 -8.92
C MET A 213 5.28 -25.04 -7.45
N CYS A 214 5.15 -23.96 -6.66
CA CYS A 214 4.72 -24.03 -5.27
C CYS A 214 3.27 -24.51 -5.15
N HIS A 215 2.36 -24.03 -6.01
CA HIS A 215 0.98 -24.53 -6.10
C HIS A 215 0.93 -26.02 -6.37
N LEU A 216 1.69 -26.50 -7.37
CA LEU A 216 1.76 -27.94 -7.65
C LEU A 216 2.25 -28.73 -6.43
N LYS A 217 3.32 -28.27 -5.76
CA LYS A 217 3.85 -28.93 -4.56
C LYS A 217 2.92 -28.86 -3.37
N ALA A 218 2.16 -27.78 -3.20
CA ALA A 218 1.15 -27.66 -2.16
C ALA A 218 0.00 -28.65 -2.40
N ILE A 219 -0.47 -28.76 -3.65
CA ILE A 219 -1.52 -29.69 -4.06
C ILE A 219 -1.08 -31.15 -3.78
N GLU A 220 0.12 -31.54 -4.23
CA GLU A 220 0.69 -32.87 -3.98
C GLU A 220 0.90 -33.15 -2.47
N ALA A 221 1.10 -32.10 -1.67
CA ALA A 221 1.26 -32.17 -0.23
C ALA A 221 -0.08 -32.19 0.54
N GLY A 222 -1.22 -32.03 -0.14
CA GLY A 222 -2.56 -32.11 0.47
C GLY A 222 -3.21 -30.76 0.77
N ALA A 223 -2.78 -29.66 0.12
CA ALA A 223 -3.54 -28.42 0.13
C ALA A 223 -4.90 -28.59 -0.57
N ASP A 224 -5.92 -27.93 -0.04
CA ASP A 224 -7.30 -28.05 -0.52
C ASP A 224 -7.63 -27.00 -1.58
N ARG A 225 -6.93 -25.84 -1.50
CA ARG A 225 -7.21 -24.64 -2.29
C ARG A 225 -5.94 -23.91 -2.69
N VAL A 226 -6.03 -23.18 -3.79
CA VAL A 226 -5.00 -22.22 -4.21
C VAL A 226 -5.61 -20.94 -4.78
N ASP A 227 -4.88 -19.84 -4.67
CA ASP A 227 -5.21 -18.57 -5.32
C ASP A 227 -4.54 -18.46 -6.68
N THR A 228 -5.32 -18.13 -7.71
CA THR A 228 -4.83 -17.86 -9.06
C THR A 228 -5.41 -16.55 -9.59
N ALA A 229 -4.90 -16.07 -10.71
CA ALA A 229 -5.48 -14.95 -11.44
C ALA A 229 -5.74 -15.38 -12.89
N ILE A 230 -6.82 -14.87 -13.48
CA ILE A 230 -7.06 -14.97 -14.92
C ILE A 230 -5.80 -14.59 -15.71
N SER A 231 -5.43 -15.40 -16.72
CA SER A 231 -4.12 -15.36 -17.36
C SER A 231 -3.68 -13.99 -17.86
N SER A 232 -4.60 -13.19 -18.39
CA SER A 232 -4.33 -11.83 -18.90
C SER A 232 -3.92 -10.82 -17.82
N TRP A 233 -4.09 -11.18 -16.53
CA TRP A 233 -3.70 -10.41 -15.34
C TRP A 233 -2.88 -11.25 -14.35
N SER A 234 -2.24 -12.31 -14.85
CA SER A 234 -1.40 -13.20 -14.06
C SER A 234 0.09 -12.90 -14.22
N GLY A 235 0.92 -13.56 -13.41
CA GLY A 235 2.37 -13.52 -13.53
C GLY A 235 3.02 -12.30 -12.87
N GLY A 236 4.35 -12.36 -12.75
CA GLY A 236 5.14 -11.31 -12.09
C GLY A 236 4.61 -11.02 -10.68
N THR A 237 4.33 -9.76 -10.36
CA THR A 237 3.78 -9.37 -9.05
C THR A 237 2.33 -9.84 -8.80
N SER A 238 1.63 -10.41 -9.78
CA SER A 238 0.32 -11.05 -9.62
C SER A 238 0.46 -12.54 -9.25
N HIS A 239 -0.56 -13.34 -9.50
CA HIS A 239 -0.66 -14.76 -9.14
C HIS A 239 -0.43 -15.67 -10.35
N PRO A 240 -0.24 -16.99 -10.16
CA PRO A 240 -0.22 -17.95 -11.26
C PRO A 240 -1.50 -17.93 -12.11
N PRO A 241 -1.40 -18.15 -13.43
CA PRO A 241 -2.56 -18.19 -14.33
C PRO A 241 -3.52 -19.33 -13.99
N THR A 242 -4.81 -18.99 -13.81
CA THR A 242 -5.91 -19.95 -13.57
C THR A 242 -5.96 -21.02 -14.66
N GLU A 243 -5.93 -20.59 -15.93
CA GLU A 243 -6.04 -21.45 -17.12
C GLU A 243 -4.91 -22.47 -17.19
N SER A 244 -3.67 -22.05 -16.86
CA SER A 244 -2.53 -22.97 -16.89
C SER A 244 -2.59 -24.01 -15.79
N LEU A 245 -3.07 -23.65 -14.59
CA LEU A 245 -3.25 -24.62 -13.52
C LEU A 245 -4.36 -25.63 -13.85
N VAL A 246 -5.51 -25.15 -14.33
CA VAL A 246 -6.63 -26.01 -14.76
C VAL A 246 -6.19 -26.97 -15.87
N ALA A 247 -5.46 -26.47 -16.87
CA ALA A 247 -4.91 -27.32 -17.92
C ALA A 247 -3.88 -28.33 -17.39
N GLY A 248 -3.02 -27.92 -16.45
CA GLY A 248 -1.97 -28.76 -15.88
C GLY A 248 -2.49 -29.90 -15.00
N LEU A 249 -3.62 -29.72 -14.32
CA LEU A 249 -4.23 -30.73 -13.45
C LEU A 249 -5.24 -31.63 -14.17
N ARG A 250 -5.62 -31.31 -15.41
CA ARG A 250 -6.65 -32.04 -16.18
C ARG A 250 -6.27 -33.51 -16.35
N GLY A 251 -7.20 -34.40 -16.00
CA GLY A 251 -7.02 -35.86 -16.07
C GLY A 251 -6.16 -36.47 -14.96
N THR A 252 -5.68 -35.67 -14.00
CA THR A 252 -5.01 -36.15 -12.79
C THR A 252 -6.02 -36.39 -11.66
N GLU A 253 -5.58 -36.92 -10.51
CA GLU A 253 -6.42 -37.05 -9.32
C GLU A 253 -6.84 -35.70 -8.69
N TYR A 254 -6.16 -34.62 -9.08
CA TYR A 254 -6.36 -33.25 -8.59
C TYR A 254 -7.20 -32.38 -9.55
N ASP A 255 -7.76 -32.96 -10.60
CA ASP A 255 -8.53 -32.25 -11.63
C ASP A 255 -9.62 -31.35 -11.02
N THR A 256 -9.62 -30.08 -11.41
CA THR A 256 -10.60 -29.09 -10.91
C THR A 256 -11.98 -29.31 -11.53
N GLY A 257 -12.04 -29.89 -12.74
CA GLY A 257 -13.25 -30.03 -13.54
C GLY A 257 -13.79 -28.72 -14.11
N MET A 258 -13.01 -27.63 -14.07
CA MET A 258 -13.41 -26.33 -14.61
C MET A 258 -13.34 -26.30 -16.15
N ASP A 259 -14.22 -25.50 -16.76
CA ASP A 259 -14.28 -25.31 -18.21
C ASP A 259 -13.18 -24.35 -18.68
N LEU A 260 -12.21 -24.89 -19.40
CA LEU A 260 -11.07 -24.12 -19.91
C LEU A 260 -11.46 -23.17 -21.05
N GLU A 261 -12.49 -23.48 -21.85
CA GLU A 261 -12.95 -22.60 -22.92
C GLU A 261 -13.64 -21.37 -22.33
N LEU A 262 -14.51 -21.56 -21.34
CA LEU A 262 -15.13 -20.46 -20.59
C LEU A 262 -14.07 -19.56 -19.93
N LEU A 263 -13.05 -20.15 -19.31
CA LEU A 263 -11.96 -19.39 -18.70
C LEU A 263 -11.17 -18.58 -19.73
N GLN A 264 -10.95 -19.10 -20.94
CA GLN A 264 -10.31 -18.34 -22.03
C GLN A 264 -11.16 -17.17 -22.51
N GLU A 265 -12.48 -17.33 -22.58
CA GLU A 265 -13.39 -16.22 -22.89
C GLU A 265 -13.31 -15.10 -21.85
N ILE A 266 -13.29 -15.46 -20.57
CA ILE A 266 -13.08 -14.53 -19.45
C ILE A 266 -11.70 -13.85 -19.58
N GLY A 267 -10.66 -14.63 -19.88
CA GLY A 267 -9.30 -14.14 -20.13
C GLY A 267 -9.22 -13.10 -21.22
N MET A 268 -9.90 -13.31 -22.35
CA MET A 268 -9.94 -12.37 -23.47
C MET A 268 -10.74 -11.11 -23.15
N TYR A 269 -11.82 -11.20 -22.37
CA TYR A 269 -12.51 -10.01 -21.87
C TYR A 269 -11.56 -9.13 -21.05
N PHE A 270 -10.87 -9.72 -20.07
CA PHE A 270 -9.94 -9.00 -19.21
C PHE A 270 -8.70 -8.49 -19.95
N TYR A 271 -8.27 -9.18 -21.02
CA TYR A 271 -7.20 -8.71 -21.89
C TYR A 271 -7.56 -7.37 -22.56
N GLU A 272 -8.80 -7.22 -23.04
CA GLU A 272 -9.27 -5.95 -23.60
C GLU A 272 -9.46 -4.86 -22.53
N VAL A 273 -9.99 -5.22 -21.35
CA VAL A 273 -10.12 -4.30 -20.22
C VAL A 273 -8.75 -3.73 -19.80
N ARG A 274 -7.72 -4.57 -19.73
CA ARG A 274 -6.37 -4.16 -19.30
C ARG A 274 -5.80 -3.01 -20.11
N LYS A 275 -6.08 -2.95 -21.42
CA LYS A 275 -5.61 -1.89 -22.31
C LYS A 275 -6.08 -0.49 -21.88
N LYS A 276 -7.22 -0.39 -21.20
CA LYS A 276 -7.75 0.89 -20.66
C LYS A 276 -6.88 1.47 -19.54
N TYR A 277 -6.14 0.61 -18.84
CA TYR A 277 -5.38 0.95 -17.65
C TYR A 277 -3.87 1.07 -17.93
N HIS A 278 -3.47 1.22 -19.20
CA HIS A 278 -2.07 1.23 -19.64
C HIS A 278 -1.18 2.21 -18.88
N GLN A 279 -1.72 3.37 -18.49
CA GLN A 279 -0.99 4.41 -17.73
C GLN A 279 -0.52 3.95 -16.34
N PHE A 280 -1.12 2.89 -15.79
CA PHE A 280 -0.81 2.37 -14.46
C PHE A 280 0.07 1.12 -14.50
N GLU A 281 0.39 0.61 -15.69
CA GLU A 281 1.33 -0.50 -15.85
C GLU A 281 2.73 -0.08 -15.41
N SER A 282 3.50 -1.01 -14.86
CA SER A 282 4.87 -0.76 -14.43
C SER A 282 5.82 -1.86 -14.87
N GLU A 283 7.00 -1.49 -15.38
CA GLU A 283 8.07 -2.42 -15.76
C GLU A 283 8.57 -3.26 -14.57
N PHE A 284 8.34 -2.81 -13.34
CA PHE A 284 8.69 -3.51 -12.10
C PHE A 284 7.68 -4.61 -11.70
N THR A 285 6.59 -4.78 -12.46
CA THR A 285 5.58 -5.81 -12.17
C THR A 285 5.92 -7.18 -12.74
N GLY A 286 6.99 -7.30 -13.55
CA GLY A 286 7.41 -8.56 -14.16
C GLY A 286 8.05 -9.55 -13.18
N VAL A 287 8.68 -10.60 -13.72
CA VAL A 287 9.44 -11.57 -12.91
C VAL A 287 10.69 -10.91 -12.36
N ASP A 288 10.87 -10.95 -11.05
CA ASP A 288 12.04 -10.46 -10.34
C ASP A 288 12.52 -11.49 -9.31
N THR A 289 13.60 -12.20 -9.64
CA THR A 289 14.19 -13.22 -8.76
C THR A 289 14.98 -12.62 -7.60
N ARG A 290 15.28 -11.31 -7.61
CA ARG A 290 16.01 -10.64 -6.52
C ARG A 290 15.21 -10.65 -5.22
N VAL A 291 13.88 -10.80 -5.30
CA VAL A 291 13.00 -10.97 -4.13
C VAL A 291 13.41 -12.14 -3.24
N GLN A 292 13.99 -13.20 -3.80
CA GLN A 292 14.49 -14.36 -3.04
C GLN A 292 15.72 -14.02 -2.19
N VAL A 293 16.43 -12.94 -2.53
CA VAL A 293 17.62 -12.48 -1.80
C VAL A 293 17.27 -11.35 -0.85
N ASN A 294 16.58 -10.33 -1.36
CA ASN A 294 16.29 -9.12 -0.59
C ASN A 294 15.00 -9.22 0.26
N GLN A 295 14.11 -10.15 -0.05
CA GLN A 295 12.79 -10.35 0.58
C GLN A 295 11.86 -9.13 0.54
N ILE A 296 12.11 -8.17 -0.35
CA ILE A 296 11.36 -6.93 -0.49
C ILE A 296 10.30 -7.12 -1.57
N PRO A 297 8.99 -6.96 -1.25
CA PRO A 297 7.92 -7.03 -2.25
C PRO A 297 8.12 -6.02 -3.38
N GLY A 298 7.75 -6.37 -4.62
CA GLY A 298 7.99 -5.53 -5.80
C GLY A 298 7.41 -4.10 -5.67
N GLY A 299 6.18 -3.97 -5.18
CA GLY A 299 5.54 -2.66 -4.94
C GLY A 299 6.24 -1.79 -3.87
N MET A 300 7.04 -2.40 -2.99
CA MET A 300 7.87 -1.66 -2.04
C MET A 300 9.10 -1.05 -2.73
N ILE A 301 9.70 -1.76 -3.70
CA ILE A 301 10.87 -1.26 -4.45
C ILE A 301 10.53 0.00 -5.24
N SER A 302 9.39 0.02 -5.94
CA SER A 302 8.95 1.20 -6.69
C SER A 302 8.66 2.40 -5.78
N ASN A 303 8.04 2.16 -4.63
CA ASN A 303 7.80 3.21 -3.63
C ASN A 303 9.11 3.78 -3.07
N LEU A 304 10.08 2.94 -2.71
CA LEU A 304 11.41 3.36 -2.23
C LEU A 304 12.15 4.17 -3.32
N ALA A 305 12.04 3.78 -4.58
CA ALA A 305 12.65 4.51 -5.70
C ALA A 305 12.07 5.92 -5.84
N ASN A 306 10.75 6.06 -5.72
CA ASN A 306 10.10 7.36 -5.74
C ASN A 306 10.51 8.22 -4.54
N GLN A 307 10.52 7.67 -3.32
CA GLN A 307 10.97 8.34 -2.11
C GLN A 307 12.41 8.88 -2.25
N LEU A 308 13.33 8.08 -2.77
CA LEU A 308 14.72 8.51 -3.00
C LEU A 308 14.81 9.56 -4.12
N LYS A 309 14.01 9.43 -5.18
CA LYS A 309 14.00 10.38 -6.29
C LYS A 309 13.51 11.76 -5.84
N GLU A 310 12.46 11.84 -5.00
CA GLU A 310 11.97 13.09 -4.40
C GLU A 310 13.04 13.80 -3.57
N GLN A 311 13.98 13.03 -3.00
CA GLN A 311 15.11 13.54 -2.21
C GLN A 311 16.41 13.69 -3.03
N ASN A 312 16.35 13.57 -4.36
CA ASN A 312 17.51 13.60 -5.26
C ASN A 312 18.63 12.60 -4.87
N ALA A 313 18.26 11.45 -4.30
CA ALA A 313 19.17 10.45 -3.73
C ALA A 313 18.97 9.04 -4.33
N LEU A 314 18.46 8.97 -5.57
CA LEU A 314 18.16 7.69 -6.25
C LEU A 314 19.41 6.80 -6.43
N ASP A 315 20.59 7.41 -6.55
CA ASP A 315 21.90 6.76 -6.60
C ASP A 315 22.21 5.95 -5.33
N ARG A 316 21.55 6.27 -4.19
CA ARG A 316 21.72 5.60 -2.89
C ARG A 316 20.82 4.38 -2.69
N MET A 317 20.08 3.95 -3.72
CA MET A 317 19.19 2.79 -3.66
C MET A 317 19.90 1.53 -3.14
N GLN A 318 21.15 1.27 -3.54
CA GLN A 318 21.87 0.08 -3.06
C GLN A 318 22.16 0.12 -1.56
N GLU A 319 22.42 1.30 -0.99
CA GLU A 319 22.58 1.47 0.46
C GLU A 319 21.28 1.14 1.20
N VAL A 320 20.14 1.63 0.69
CA VAL A 320 18.81 1.33 1.26
C VAL A 320 18.51 -0.16 1.23
N MET A 321 18.78 -0.82 0.10
CA MET A 321 18.58 -2.27 -0.04
C MET A 321 19.45 -3.08 0.94
N ALA A 322 20.62 -2.58 1.31
CA ALA A 322 21.50 -3.19 2.31
C ALA A 322 21.10 -2.88 3.76
N GLU A 323 20.41 -1.75 3.99
CA GLU A 323 19.95 -1.32 5.31
C GLU A 323 18.63 -1.97 5.73
N ILE A 324 17.73 -2.26 4.78
CA ILE A 324 16.42 -2.89 5.05
C ILE A 324 16.53 -4.18 5.88
N PRO A 325 17.39 -5.17 5.55
CA PRO A 325 17.53 -6.37 6.37
C PRO A 325 17.97 -6.08 7.82
N ARG A 326 18.78 -5.03 8.03
CA ARG A 326 19.28 -4.65 9.36
C ARG A 326 18.19 -3.97 10.19
N VAL A 327 17.41 -3.08 9.57
CA VAL A 327 16.23 -2.48 10.23
C VAL A 327 15.22 -3.56 10.57
N ARG A 328 14.98 -4.49 9.64
CA ARG A 328 14.09 -5.65 9.87
C ARG A 328 14.57 -6.50 11.05
N GLU A 329 15.87 -6.76 11.16
CA GLU A 329 16.47 -7.47 12.29
C GLU A 329 16.28 -6.72 13.61
N ASP A 330 16.60 -5.42 13.65
CA ASP A 330 16.43 -4.60 14.87
C ASP A 330 14.97 -4.53 15.35
N LEU A 331 14.01 -4.66 14.43
CA LEU A 331 12.59 -4.71 14.74
C LEU A 331 12.07 -6.13 15.03
N GLY A 332 12.93 -7.14 15.18
CA GLY A 332 12.51 -8.50 15.54
C GLY A 332 11.93 -9.30 14.37
N TYR A 333 12.43 -9.04 13.17
CA TYR A 333 12.11 -9.75 11.93
C TYR A 333 10.63 -9.77 11.51
N PRO A 334 9.88 -8.65 11.54
CA PRO A 334 8.49 -8.65 11.07
C PRO A 334 8.40 -9.17 9.63
N PRO A 335 7.33 -9.91 9.25
CA PRO A 335 6.97 -10.11 7.86
C PRO A 335 6.86 -8.74 7.16
N LEU A 336 7.33 -8.62 5.92
CA LEU A 336 7.24 -7.37 5.16
C LEU A 336 5.92 -7.32 4.39
N VAL A 337 4.85 -6.94 5.09
CA VAL A 337 3.49 -6.74 4.55
C VAL A 337 2.97 -5.39 5.06
N THR A 338 1.92 -4.81 4.49
CA THR A 338 1.39 -3.55 5.01
C THR A 338 0.87 -3.72 6.45
N PRO A 339 1.26 -2.85 7.42
CA PRO A 339 2.08 -1.64 7.26
C PRO A 339 3.59 -1.84 7.52
N THR A 340 4.02 -2.97 8.06
CA THR A 340 5.40 -3.24 8.47
C THR A 340 6.43 -3.09 7.35
N SER A 341 6.07 -3.39 6.10
CA SER A 341 6.93 -3.14 4.94
C SER A 341 7.27 -1.65 4.76
N GLN A 342 6.30 -0.75 4.99
CA GLN A 342 6.50 0.70 4.92
C GLN A 342 7.30 1.20 6.13
N ILE A 343 7.04 0.66 7.32
CA ILE A 343 7.77 1.00 8.55
C ILE A 343 9.26 0.69 8.38
N VAL A 344 9.59 -0.55 8.00
CA VAL A 344 10.98 -0.99 7.77
C VAL A 344 11.63 -0.22 6.62
N GLY A 345 10.90 -0.07 5.50
CA GLY A 345 11.41 0.59 4.30
C GLY A 345 11.79 2.05 4.53
N THR A 346 10.85 2.82 5.07
CA THR A 346 11.04 4.26 5.26
C THR A 346 12.09 4.54 6.32
N GLN A 347 12.13 3.77 7.41
CA GLN A 347 13.21 3.90 8.39
C GLN A 347 14.58 3.58 7.80
N ALA A 348 14.68 2.60 6.88
CA ALA A 348 15.92 2.33 6.17
C ALA A 348 16.33 3.49 5.24
N VAL A 349 15.39 4.11 4.55
CA VAL A 349 15.65 5.32 3.75
C VAL A 349 16.16 6.46 4.64
N ILE A 350 15.51 6.72 5.77
CA ILE A 350 15.92 7.77 6.72
C ILE A 350 17.34 7.51 7.27
N ASN A 351 17.64 6.26 7.68
CA ASN A 351 18.97 5.88 8.15
C ASN A 351 20.05 6.16 7.09
N VAL A 352 19.75 5.87 5.82
CA VAL A 352 20.66 6.15 4.70
C VAL A 352 20.79 7.65 4.48
N LEU A 353 19.68 8.38 4.31
CA LEU A 353 19.69 9.82 4.01
C LEU A 353 20.41 10.64 5.09
N THR A 354 20.18 10.33 6.36
CA THR A 354 20.83 11.01 7.50
C THR A 354 22.28 10.56 7.72
N GLY A 355 22.69 9.40 7.17
CA GLY A 355 24.02 8.84 7.35
C GLY A 355 24.27 8.19 8.71
N GLU A 356 23.26 8.17 9.60
CA GLU A 356 23.34 7.59 10.94
C GLU A 356 22.06 6.80 11.26
N ARG A 357 22.22 5.54 11.70
CA ARG A 357 21.08 4.67 12.02
C ARG A 357 20.29 5.22 13.21
N TYR A 358 19.00 5.39 13.03
CA TYR A 358 18.06 5.83 14.07
C TYR A 358 18.43 7.17 14.70
N SER A 359 19.11 8.06 13.97
CA SER A 359 19.27 9.47 14.36
C SER A 359 17.91 10.18 14.42
N THR A 360 17.06 9.89 13.42
CA THR A 360 15.63 10.17 13.40
C THR A 360 14.87 8.85 13.43
N ILE A 361 13.93 8.70 14.37
CA ILE A 361 13.08 7.52 14.52
C ILE A 361 11.65 7.93 14.23
N THR A 362 10.99 7.27 13.26
CA THR A 362 9.60 7.60 12.92
C THR A 362 8.65 7.21 14.05
N ASN A 363 7.50 7.88 14.13
CA ASN A 363 6.48 7.60 15.14
C ASN A 363 5.97 6.15 15.05
N GLU A 364 5.83 5.60 13.84
CA GLU A 364 5.41 4.22 13.63
C GLU A 364 6.46 3.22 14.15
N VAL A 365 7.76 3.52 14.04
CA VAL A 365 8.82 2.69 14.65
C VAL A 365 8.76 2.79 16.17
N LYS A 366 8.50 3.97 16.74
CA LYS A 366 8.29 4.13 18.19
C LYS A 366 7.09 3.31 18.66
N ILE A 367 5.94 3.45 18.02
CA ILE A 367 4.70 2.71 18.33
C ILE A 367 4.93 1.20 18.18
N TYR A 368 5.65 0.76 17.14
CA TYR A 368 6.04 -0.64 16.97
C TYR A 368 6.86 -1.16 18.15
N LEU A 369 7.90 -0.44 18.54
CA LEU A 369 8.80 -0.85 19.63
C LEU A 369 8.13 -0.77 21.01
N GLN A 370 7.10 0.06 21.15
CA GLN A 370 6.21 0.09 22.32
C GLN A 370 5.25 -1.11 22.36
N GLY A 371 5.06 -1.82 21.24
CA GLY A 371 4.12 -2.94 21.12
C GLY A 371 2.75 -2.55 20.58
N GLY A 372 2.55 -1.32 20.09
CA GLY A 372 1.26 -0.80 19.62
C GLY A 372 0.67 -1.51 18.39
N TYR A 373 1.49 -2.23 17.62
CA TYR A 373 1.04 -3.08 16.51
C TYR A 373 0.87 -4.56 16.89
N GLY A 374 1.20 -4.94 18.13
CA GLY A 374 1.22 -6.32 18.59
C GLY A 374 2.64 -6.81 18.87
N ARG A 375 2.78 -8.12 19.12
CA ARG A 375 4.05 -8.74 19.48
C ARG A 375 4.89 -9.02 18.25
N ALA A 376 6.12 -8.51 18.25
CA ALA A 376 7.13 -8.83 17.23
C ALA A 376 7.42 -10.35 17.19
N PRO A 377 7.70 -10.95 16.01
CA PRO A 377 7.99 -12.38 15.89
C PRO A 377 9.25 -12.84 16.64
N GLY A 378 10.24 -11.96 16.76
CA GLY A 378 11.53 -12.22 17.39
C GLY A 378 11.94 -11.13 18.38
N PRO A 379 13.13 -11.27 19.00
CA PRO A 379 13.66 -10.25 19.90
C PRO A 379 13.93 -8.94 19.14
N VAL A 380 13.47 -7.82 19.71
CA VAL A 380 13.77 -6.47 19.20
C VAL A 380 15.09 -5.97 19.80
N ASN A 381 15.72 -5.01 19.13
CA ASN A 381 16.91 -4.35 19.63
C ASN A 381 16.57 -3.48 20.86
N GLU A 382 17.05 -3.89 22.03
CA GLU A 382 16.75 -3.25 23.32
C GLU A 382 17.32 -1.82 23.45
N GLU A 383 18.47 -1.55 22.84
CA GLU A 383 19.04 -0.19 22.83
C GLU A 383 18.18 0.74 21.98
N LEU A 384 17.77 0.28 20.80
CA LEU A 384 16.84 1.00 19.94
C LEU A 384 15.49 1.20 20.63
N ARG A 385 14.93 0.17 21.28
CA ARG A 385 13.66 0.27 22.01
C ARG A 385 13.72 1.33 23.10
N ARG A 386 14.79 1.35 23.92
CA ARG A 386 14.99 2.39 24.93
C ARG A 386 15.13 3.78 24.32
N LYS A 387 15.84 3.90 23.21
CA LYS A 387 15.99 5.18 22.48
C LYS A 387 14.66 5.68 21.93
N ALA A 388 13.83 4.79 21.41
CA ALA A 388 12.57 5.12 20.74
C ALA A 388 11.42 5.40 21.73
N VAL A 389 11.32 4.59 22.79
CA VAL A 389 10.17 4.58 23.71
C VAL A 389 10.46 5.33 25.02
N GLY A 390 11.74 5.53 25.37
CA GLY A 390 12.15 6.19 26.61
C GLY A 390 11.65 5.45 27.85
N ASP A 391 10.99 6.20 28.74
CA ASP A 391 10.41 5.69 29.99
C ASP A 391 8.93 5.25 29.84
N GLN A 392 8.37 5.27 28.63
CA GLN A 392 6.98 4.85 28.42
C GLN A 392 6.82 3.35 28.65
N GLU A 393 5.61 2.95 29.07
CA GLU A 393 5.28 1.54 29.34
C GLU A 393 5.19 0.73 28.04
N ILE A 394 5.75 -0.49 28.07
CA ILE A 394 5.70 -1.44 26.96
C ILE A 394 4.40 -2.24 27.03
N ILE A 395 3.70 -2.33 25.92
CA ILE A 395 2.44 -3.07 25.80
C ILE A 395 2.74 -4.57 25.66
N GLU A 396 2.49 -5.34 26.72
CA GLU A 396 2.66 -6.81 26.69
C GLU A 396 1.41 -7.55 26.15
N GLY A 397 0.23 -6.94 26.32
CA GLY A 397 -1.08 -7.48 25.94
C GLY A 397 -1.42 -7.33 24.45
N ARG A 398 -2.70 -7.49 24.11
CA ARG A 398 -3.21 -7.09 22.79
C ARG A 398 -3.43 -5.58 22.82
N PRO A 399 -2.86 -4.78 21.91
CA PRO A 399 -2.92 -3.32 22.03
C PRO A 399 -4.34 -2.75 21.96
N ALA A 400 -5.23 -3.41 21.23
CA ALA A 400 -6.63 -3.01 21.17
C ALA A 400 -7.39 -3.17 22.50
N ASP A 401 -6.89 -3.95 23.47
CA ASP A 401 -7.49 -4.03 24.81
C ASP A 401 -7.36 -2.70 25.59
N LEU A 402 -6.46 -1.80 25.14
CA LEU A 402 -6.25 -0.48 25.73
C LEU A 402 -7.12 0.60 25.08
N LEU A 403 -7.81 0.29 23.99
CA LEU A 403 -8.64 1.25 23.27
C LEU A 403 -10.06 1.26 23.85
N PRO A 404 -10.60 2.42 24.26
CA PRO A 404 -12.01 2.52 24.59
C PRO A 404 -12.87 2.31 23.33
N PRO A 405 -14.14 1.88 23.47
CA PRO A 405 -15.09 1.89 22.36
C PRO A 405 -15.14 3.26 21.70
N GLU A 406 -15.10 3.29 20.37
CA GLU A 406 -14.92 4.54 19.60
C GLU A 406 -15.99 4.76 18.52
N LEU A 407 -16.87 3.78 18.26
CA LEU A 407 -17.85 3.89 17.17
C LEU A 407 -18.87 5.03 17.37
N ASP A 408 -19.33 5.22 18.60
CA ASP A 408 -20.27 6.31 18.93
C ASP A 408 -19.61 7.68 18.82
N GLN A 409 -18.35 7.80 19.27
CA GLN A 409 -17.56 9.02 19.08
C GLN A 409 -17.37 9.33 17.59
N LEU A 410 -17.00 8.34 16.78
CA LEU A 410 -16.83 8.51 15.34
C LEU A 410 -18.13 8.95 14.66
N ARG A 411 -19.28 8.45 15.12
CA ARG A 411 -20.61 8.87 14.65
C ARG A 411 -20.89 10.33 14.97
N GLU A 412 -20.55 10.78 16.18
CA GLU A 412 -20.68 12.19 16.58
C GLU A 412 -19.75 13.11 15.78
N GLU A 413 -18.50 12.71 15.55
CA GLU A 413 -17.50 13.51 14.82
C GLU A 413 -17.83 13.72 13.34
N ILE A 414 -18.32 12.68 12.66
CA ILE A 414 -18.76 12.80 11.27
C ILE A 414 -20.11 13.51 11.16
N GLY A 415 -20.95 13.36 12.19
CA GLY A 415 -22.21 14.06 12.35
C GLY A 415 -23.16 13.84 11.18
N GLU A 416 -23.82 14.93 10.75
CA GLU A 416 -24.80 14.87 9.66
C GLU A 416 -24.22 14.47 8.30
N LEU A 417 -22.90 14.36 8.14
CA LEU A 417 -22.30 13.94 6.87
C LEU A 417 -22.43 12.45 6.60
N ALA A 418 -22.57 11.62 7.64
CA ALA A 418 -22.85 10.20 7.50
C ALA A 418 -24.36 9.95 7.48
N ASP A 419 -24.84 9.28 6.43
CA ASP A 419 -26.25 8.89 6.29
C ASP A 419 -26.51 7.47 6.83
N SER A 420 -25.44 6.73 7.16
CA SER A 420 -25.49 5.33 7.60
C SER A 420 -24.23 4.92 8.39
N ASP A 421 -24.27 3.77 9.07
CA ASP A 421 -23.07 3.20 9.73
C ASP A 421 -21.97 2.84 8.70
N GLU A 422 -22.31 2.58 7.44
CA GLU A 422 -21.34 2.36 6.35
C GLU A 422 -20.47 3.61 6.10
N ASP A 423 -21.08 4.80 6.23
CA ASP A 423 -20.39 6.07 6.09
C ASP A 423 -19.53 6.36 7.32
N VAL A 424 -20.03 6.06 8.52
CA VAL A 424 -19.24 6.14 9.77
C VAL A 424 -18.02 5.24 9.68
N LEU A 425 -18.17 4.01 9.18
CA LEU A 425 -17.04 3.08 8.99
C LEU A 425 -16.09 3.55 7.89
N THR A 426 -16.59 4.17 6.82
CA THR A 426 -15.73 4.79 5.78
C THR A 426 -14.88 5.91 6.37
N TYR A 427 -15.49 6.77 7.18
CA TYR A 427 -14.79 7.81 7.93
C TYR A 427 -13.80 7.21 8.93
N ALA A 428 -14.19 6.18 9.68
CA ALA A 428 -13.32 5.51 10.65
C ALA A 428 -12.04 5.01 10.00
N MET A 429 -12.14 4.36 8.83
CA MET A 429 -10.99 3.78 8.13
C MET A 429 -10.07 4.85 7.54
N PHE A 430 -10.66 5.94 7.03
CA PHE A 430 -9.94 7.01 6.34
C PHE A 430 -10.57 8.37 6.69
N PRO A 431 -10.23 8.99 7.84
CA PRO A 431 -10.96 10.16 8.34
C PRO A 431 -11.01 11.34 7.35
N GLU A 432 -9.86 11.74 6.81
CA GLU A 432 -9.79 12.88 5.89
C GLU A 432 -10.36 12.53 4.50
N ILE A 433 -9.93 11.42 3.91
CA ILE A 433 -10.37 11.01 2.56
C ILE A 433 -11.84 10.60 2.56
N GLY A 434 -12.28 9.89 3.59
CA GLY A 434 -13.66 9.48 3.79
C GLY A 434 -14.58 10.68 3.96
N ARG A 435 -14.21 11.65 4.80
CA ARG A 435 -14.96 12.93 4.92
C ARG A 435 -15.06 13.64 3.57
N GLN A 436 -13.95 13.83 2.87
CA GLN A 436 -13.93 14.47 1.55
C GLN A 436 -14.78 13.70 0.52
N PHE A 437 -14.73 12.37 0.53
CA PHE A 437 -15.55 11.53 -0.35
C PHE A 437 -17.03 11.71 -0.07
N LEU A 438 -17.45 11.69 1.20
CA LEU A 438 -18.85 11.88 1.59
C LEU A 438 -19.36 13.28 1.24
N GLU A 439 -18.54 14.31 1.42
CA GLU A 439 -18.86 15.69 1.00
C GLU A 439 -19.08 15.77 -0.51
N GLN A 440 -18.16 15.19 -1.30
CA GLN A 440 -18.25 15.14 -2.75
C GLN A 440 -19.46 14.31 -3.23
N ARG A 441 -19.76 13.20 -2.55
CA ARG A 441 -20.92 12.34 -2.84
C ARG A 441 -22.21 13.12 -2.64
N ARG A 442 -22.35 13.81 -1.51
CA ARG A 442 -23.51 14.63 -1.18
C ARG A 442 -23.68 15.81 -2.13
N ALA A 443 -22.57 16.43 -2.55
CA ALA A 443 -22.58 17.53 -3.51
C ALA A 443 -22.82 17.10 -4.97
N GLY A 444 -22.74 15.79 -5.27
CA GLY A 444 -22.80 15.28 -6.64
C GLY A 444 -21.58 15.63 -7.49
N THR A 445 -20.42 15.83 -6.86
CA THR A 445 -19.17 16.29 -7.51
C THR A 445 -18.07 15.22 -7.58
N LEU A 446 -18.41 13.95 -7.31
CA LEU A 446 -17.47 12.83 -7.46
C LEU A 446 -17.01 12.72 -8.91
N GLN A 447 -15.70 12.77 -9.12
CA GLN A 447 -15.07 12.60 -10.43
C GLN A 447 -13.91 11.61 -10.35
N PRO A 448 -13.99 10.46 -11.04
CA PRO A 448 -12.91 9.48 -11.05
C PRO A 448 -11.64 10.06 -11.67
N GLU A 449 -10.48 9.57 -11.23
CA GLU A 449 -9.20 9.80 -11.91
C GLU A 449 -9.34 9.44 -13.41
N PRO A 450 -9.01 10.36 -14.33
CA PRO A 450 -9.19 10.13 -15.76
C PRO A 450 -8.28 9.02 -16.26
N LEU A 451 -8.79 8.22 -17.21
CA LEU A 451 -7.98 7.26 -17.95
C LEU A 451 -7.48 7.92 -19.23
N GLU A 452 -6.17 7.81 -19.48
CA GLU A 452 -5.56 8.23 -20.73
C GLU A 452 -6.12 7.43 -21.91
N PRO A 453 -6.30 8.07 -23.08
CA PRO A 453 -6.66 7.33 -24.28
C PRO A 453 -5.61 6.24 -24.55
N PRO A 454 -5.98 5.12 -25.19
CA PRO A 454 -5.02 4.12 -25.61
C PRO A 454 -3.88 4.79 -26.41
N PRO A 455 -2.62 4.36 -26.25
CA PRO A 455 -1.51 4.90 -27.02
C PRO A 455 -1.84 4.83 -28.51
N GLY A 456 -2.21 5.96 -29.11
CA GLY A 456 -2.61 6.01 -30.49
C GLY A 456 -1.39 5.94 -31.40
N ASN A 457 -1.48 5.21 -32.52
CA ASN A 457 -0.66 5.45 -33.71
C ASN A 457 -1.10 6.75 -34.41
N GLY A 458 -1.41 7.81 -33.64
CA GLY A 458 -1.73 9.12 -34.18
C GLY A 458 -0.48 9.75 -34.79
N PRO A 459 -0.61 10.63 -35.80
CA PRO A 459 0.52 11.38 -36.29
C PRO A 459 1.07 12.22 -35.14
N GLN A 460 2.28 11.89 -34.70
CA GLN A 460 3.04 12.67 -33.73
C GLN A 460 3.04 14.12 -34.24
N GLU A 461 2.44 15.06 -33.52
CA GLU A 461 2.56 16.47 -33.84
C GLU A 461 4.05 16.81 -33.80
N ALA A 462 4.65 16.93 -34.98
CA ALA A 462 6.06 17.18 -35.13
C ALA A 462 6.33 18.64 -34.73
N ALA A 463 6.90 18.84 -33.55
CA ALA A 463 7.49 20.12 -33.20
C ALA A 463 8.72 20.34 -34.12
N PRO A 464 8.85 21.52 -34.77
CA PRO A 464 10.01 21.81 -35.60
C PRO A 464 11.27 21.82 -34.73
N THR A 465 12.26 20.98 -35.06
CA THR A 465 13.54 20.89 -34.37
C THR A 465 14.63 21.73 -35.02
N GLU A 466 14.32 22.49 -36.07
CA GLU A 466 15.27 23.31 -36.83
C GLU A 466 14.57 24.57 -37.35
N PHE A 467 15.08 25.75 -36.98
CA PHE A 467 14.47 27.04 -37.31
C PHE A 467 15.48 28.19 -37.18
N ASN A 468 15.20 29.31 -37.84
CA ASN A 468 16.02 30.52 -37.74
C ASN A 468 15.43 31.47 -36.69
N ILE A 469 16.24 31.94 -35.74
CA ILE A 469 15.88 33.01 -34.81
C ILE A 469 16.55 34.31 -35.25
N VAL A 470 15.79 35.40 -35.34
CA VAL A 470 16.36 36.74 -35.54
C VAL A 470 16.39 37.48 -34.20
N LEU A 471 17.57 37.72 -33.65
CA LEU A 471 17.77 38.45 -32.40
C LEU A 471 18.56 39.74 -32.69
N HIS A 472 18.02 40.90 -32.28
CA HIS A 472 18.66 42.22 -32.49
C HIS A 472 19.12 42.53 -33.93
N GLY A 473 18.51 41.91 -34.94
CA GLY A 473 18.83 42.11 -36.36
C GLY A 473 19.82 41.11 -36.95
N GLU A 474 20.35 40.18 -36.16
CA GLU A 474 21.16 39.05 -36.63
C GLU A 474 20.33 37.76 -36.66
N SER A 475 20.52 36.93 -37.69
CA SER A 475 19.80 35.67 -37.88
C SER A 475 20.70 34.50 -37.49
N TYR A 476 20.25 33.70 -36.54
CA TYR A 476 20.93 32.49 -36.07
C TYR A 476 20.17 31.25 -36.54
N HIS A 477 20.88 30.28 -37.11
CA HIS A 477 20.32 28.98 -37.46
C HIS A 477 20.38 28.05 -36.26
N ILE A 478 19.22 27.69 -35.71
CA ILE A 478 19.12 26.83 -34.52
C ILE A 478 18.59 25.46 -34.91
N LYS A 479 19.30 24.41 -34.47
CA LYS A 479 18.87 23.02 -34.58
C LYS A 479 18.93 22.35 -33.22
N ILE A 480 17.81 21.80 -32.75
CA ILE A 480 17.72 21.01 -31.52
C ILE A 480 18.21 19.59 -31.84
N THR A 481 19.30 19.19 -31.19
CA THR A 481 19.97 17.89 -31.39
C THR A 481 19.63 16.88 -30.30
N GLY A 482 19.08 17.33 -29.17
CA GLY A 482 18.58 16.48 -28.09
C GLY A 482 17.93 17.29 -26.98
N ALA A 483 17.11 16.65 -26.14
CA ALA A 483 16.51 17.26 -24.96
C ALA A 483 16.52 16.29 -23.79
N GLY A 484 16.70 16.80 -22.58
CA GLY A 484 16.61 16.04 -21.33
C GLY A 484 15.21 15.45 -21.08
N HIS A 485 15.03 14.76 -19.95
CA HIS A 485 13.76 14.08 -19.62
C HIS A 485 12.60 15.06 -19.49
N LYS A 486 11.38 14.67 -19.93
CA LYS A 486 10.17 15.50 -19.82
C LYS A 486 9.73 15.61 -18.35
N GLY A 487 9.20 16.76 -17.94
CA GLY A 487 8.62 16.99 -16.61
C GLY A 487 9.60 17.48 -15.54
N GLN A 488 10.83 17.86 -15.90
CA GLN A 488 11.76 18.53 -14.99
C GLN A 488 11.65 20.06 -15.14
N PRO A 489 11.62 20.83 -14.03
CA PRO A 489 11.55 22.30 -14.06
C PRO A 489 12.79 22.92 -14.72
N GLU A 490 13.95 22.27 -14.61
CA GLU A 490 15.16 22.58 -15.35
C GLU A 490 15.44 21.48 -16.38
N ARG A 491 15.58 21.85 -17.64
CA ARG A 491 15.77 20.89 -18.74
C ARG A 491 16.93 21.31 -19.63
N HIS A 492 17.88 20.40 -19.82
CA HIS A 492 18.97 20.58 -20.77
C HIS A 492 18.45 20.41 -22.19
N PHE A 493 18.73 21.39 -23.04
CA PHE A 493 18.58 21.30 -24.49
C PHE A 493 19.96 21.33 -25.12
N TYR A 494 20.21 20.33 -25.97
CA TYR A 494 21.37 20.31 -26.84
C TYR A 494 20.95 20.91 -28.17
N LEU A 495 21.63 21.96 -28.58
CA LEU A 495 21.34 22.65 -29.84
C LEU A 495 22.62 23.02 -30.57
N THR A 496 22.54 23.27 -31.87
CA THR A 496 23.61 23.92 -32.61
C THR A 496 23.15 25.30 -33.04
N VAL A 497 23.97 26.31 -32.78
CA VAL A 497 23.82 27.68 -33.29
C VAL A 497 24.83 27.87 -34.41
N ASP A 498 24.37 28.06 -35.65
CA ASP A 498 25.22 28.22 -36.85
C ASP A 498 26.29 27.11 -37.02
N GLY A 499 25.95 25.89 -36.59
CA GLY A 499 26.81 24.72 -36.68
C GLY A 499 27.76 24.50 -35.49
N VAL A 500 27.77 25.38 -34.50
CA VAL A 500 28.51 25.21 -33.25
C VAL A 500 27.61 24.55 -32.20
N PRO A 501 28.01 23.41 -31.58
CA PRO A 501 27.25 22.78 -30.52
C PRO A 501 27.25 23.62 -29.24
N GLU A 502 26.07 23.85 -28.70
CA GLU A 502 25.84 24.57 -27.45
C GLU A 502 24.90 23.75 -26.55
N GLU A 503 25.17 23.79 -25.25
CA GLU A 503 24.30 23.23 -24.22
C GLU A 503 23.59 24.39 -23.52
N VAL A 504 22.25 24.37 -23.55
CA VAL A 504 21.44 25.41 -22.93
C VAL A 504 20.56 24.79 -21.86
N LEU A 505 20.70 25.27 -20.63
CA LEU A 505 19.79 24.96 -19.54
C LEU A 505 18.55 25.83 -19.70
N VAL A 506 17.40 25.21 -19.90
CA VAL A 506 16.11 25.90 -19.97
C VAL A 506 15.38 25.65 -18.66
N GLU A 507 15.30 26.68 -17.84
CA GLU A 507 14.45 26.71 -16.65
C GLU A 507 13.06 27.17 -17.07
N THR A 508 12.04 26.37 -16.72
CA THR A 508 10.65 26.71 -17.00
C THR A 508 10.15 27.65 -15.91
N LEU A 509 10.27 28.95 -16.17
CA LEU A 509 9.86 29.98 -15.21
C LEU A 509 8.34 30.25 -15.23
N ASP A 510 7.66 29.93 -16.34
CA ASP A 510 6.21 30.03 -16.51
C ASP A 510 5.74 29.02 -17.57
N GLU A 511 4.55 28.45 -17.41
CA GLU A 511 3.85 27.70 -18.46
C GLU A 511 2.61 28.48 -18.93
N VAL A 512 2.49 28.70 -20.24
CA VAL A 512 1.30 29.30 -20.84
C VAL A 512 0.43 28.20 -21.42
N VAL A 513 -0.69 27.92 -20.78
CA VAL A 513 -1.74 27.09 -21.38
C VAL A 513 -2.44 27.91 -22.46
N LEU A 514 -2.19 27.59 -23.74
CA LEU A 514 -2.90 28.18 -24.87
C LEU A 514 -4.31 27.57 -24.97
N THR A 515 -5.20 27.97 -24.07
CA THR A 515 -6.65 27.92 -24.33
C THR A 515 -7.08 29.31 -24.75
N GLY A 516 -7.78 29.41 -25.89
CA GLY A 516 -7.98 30.67 -26.58
C GLY A 516 -8.65 31.76 -25.76
N GLY A 517 -8.18 33.00 -25.93
CA GLY A 517 -8.83 34.21 -25.45
C GLY A 517 -8.05 34.93 -24.36
N ALA A 518 -7.64 36.16 -24.65
CA ALA A 518 -6.95 37.04 -23.70
C ALA A 518 -7.90 37.45 -22.57
N GLU A 519 -7.62 36.99 -21.34
CA GLU A 519 -7.64 37.78 -20.09
C GLU A 519 -7.55 36.85 -18.86
N GLY A 520 -6.51 37.04 -18.03
CA GLY A 520 -6.57 36.72 -16.60
C GLY A 520 -5.76 35.53 -16.07
N ALA A 521 -4.44 35.48 -16.27
CA ALA A 521 -3.58 34.67 -15.40
C ALA A 521 -3.28 35.45 -14.11
N VAL A 522 -3.73 34.93 -12.95
CA VAL A 522 -3.26 35.40 -11.65
C VAL A 522 -2.16 34.46 -11.18
N GLY A 523 -0.90 34.86 -11.40
CA GLY A 523 0.26 34.20 -10.80
C GLY A 523 0.41 34.63 -9.35
N LYS A 524 0.46 33.66 -8.42
CA LYS A 524 0.94 33.90 -7.06
C LYS A 524 2.23 33.12 -6.87
N ALA A 525 3.35 33.81 -7.00
CA ALA A 525 4.64 33.30 -6.56
C ALA A 525 4.61 33.12 -5.03
N ILE A 526 4.87 31.91 -4.53
CA ILE A 526 5.13 31.70 -3.10
C ILE A 526 6.62 31.99 -2.88
N ALA A 527 6.94 33.24 -2.54
CA ALA A 527 8.24 33.57 -1.96
C ALA A 527 8.35 32.91 -0.57
N GLY A 528 9.45 32.19 -0.31
CA GLY A 528 9.74 31.61 1.01
C GLY A 528 9.74 32.70 2.09
N ARG A 529 8.76 32.63 2.99
CA ARG A 529 8.53 33.64 4.05
C ARG A 529 9.21 33.31 5.39
N ARG A 530 9.88 32.16 5.50
CA ARG A 530 10.38 31.64 6.78
C ARG A 530 11.86 32.01 7.00
N PRO A 531 12.27 32.41 8.22
CA PRO A 531 13.67 32.68 8.53
C PRO A 531 14.56 31.44 8.34
N LYS A 532 15.87 31.63 8.23
CA LYS A 532 16.85 30.53 8.23
C LYS A 532 17.32 30.20 9.65
N PRO A 533 17.61 28.93 9.97
CA PRO A 533 18.09 28.53 11.29
C PRO A 533 19.50 29.08 11.56
N THR A 534 19.66 29.87 12.61
CA THR A 534 20.93 30.48 13.02
C THR A 534 21.19 30.38 14.53
N GLU A 535 20.15 30.12 15.32
CA GLU A 535 20.22 30.04 16.79
C GLU A 535 19.83 28.64 17.26
N GLU A 536 20.31 28.23 18.44
CA GLU A 536 20.05 26.90 19.01
C GLU A 536 18.57 26.66 19.29
N GLY A 537 17.80 27.73 19.58
CA GLY A 537 16.35 27.68 19.77
C GLY A 537 15.52 27.68 18.47
N HIS A 538 16.16 27.67 17.30
CA HIS A 538 15.45 27.55 16.03
C HIS A 538 15.14 26.08 15.74
N VAL A 539 13.86 25.74 15.80
CA VAL A 539 13.36 24.40 15.49
C VAL A 539 13.24 24.25 13.98
N THR A 540 13.83 23.18 13.43
CA THR A 540 13.81 22.83 12.01
C THR A 540 13.38 21.37 11.80
N THR A 541 13.17 20.97 10.54
CA THR A 541 12.98 19.56 10.17
C THR A 541 14.28 18.92 9.68
N SER A 542 14.44 17.60 9.82
CA SER A 542 15.60 16.86 9.31
C SER A 542 15.52 16.55 7.81
N MET A 543 14.32 16.59 7.22
CA MET A 543 14.09 16.36 5.81
C MET A 543 12.88 17.16 5.28
N PRO A 544 12.80 17.45 3.97
CA PRO A 544 11.62 18.04 3.36
C PRO A 544 10.36 17.21 3.63
N GLY A 545 9.24 17.87 3.93
CA GLY A 545 7.98 17.22 4.27
C GLY A 545 6.81 18.20 4.40
N SER A 546 5.76 17.80 5.12
CA SER A 546 4.60 18.65 5.43
C SER A 546 4.24 18.63 6.92
N ILE A 547 3.64 19.71 7.44
CA ILE A 547 3.15 19.75 8.84
C ILE A 547 1.84 18.98 8.96
N VAL A 548 1.83 17.95 9.80
CA VAL A 548 0.62 17.20 10.19
C VAL A 548 -0.09 17.92 11.33
N GLU A 549 0.67 18.34 12.34
CA GLU A 549 0.13 18.97 13.54
C GLU A 549 1.13 19.95 14.16
N VAL A 550 0.60 21.01 14.75
CA VAL A 550 1.35 21.99 15.54
C VAL A 550 0.95 21.80 17.00
N LEU A 551 1.88 21.40 17.86
CA LEU A 551 1.59 20.99 19.25
C LEU A 551 1.72 22.13 20.26
N VAL A 552 2.21 23.29 19.82
CA VAL A 552 2.50 24.46 20.68
C VAL A 552 1.98 25.75 20.07
N GLN A 553 1.82 26.77 20.91
CA GLN A 553 1.45 28.13 20.52
C GLN A 553 2.47 29.15 21.07
N GLU A 554 2.48 30.36 20.51
CA GLU A 554 3.30 31.46 21.02
C GLU A 554 2.99 31.75 22.50
N GLY A 555 4.04 31.85 23.32
CA GLY A 555 3.96 32.06 24.76
C GLY A 555 4.01 30.79 25.61
N ASP A 556 3.94 29.60 25.01
CA ASP A 556 4.06 28.35 25.76
C ASP A 556 5.46 28.16 26.36
N GLN A 557 5.51 27.66 27.59
CA GLN A 557 6.74 27.21 28.25
C GLN A 557 6.96 25.73 27.91
N ILE A 558 8.15 25.39 27.42
CA ILE A 558 8.50 24.06 26.96
C ILE A 558 9.85 23.61 27.51
N GLU A 559 10.01 22.31 27.71
CA GLU A 559 11.26 21.70 28.13
C GLU A 559 12.05 21.16 26.92
N ALA A 560 13.38 21.15 27.01
CA ALA A 560 14.23 20.50 26.02
C ALA A 560 13.82 19.03 25.84
N GLY A 561 13.65 18.61 24.59
CA GLY A 561 13.16 17.28 24.22
C GLY A 561 11.62 17.18 24.11
N GLN A 562 10.87 18.20 24.52
CA GLN A 562 9.41 18.22 24.38
C GLN A 562 9.01 18.30 22.88
N PRO A 563 8.08 17.47 22.38
CA PRO A 563 7.54 17.58 21.03
C PRO A 563 6.84 18.93 20.80
N VAL A 564 7.16 19.58 19.68
CA VAL A 564 6.56 20.89 19.29
C VAL A 564 5.81 20.85 17.97
N LEU A 565 6.16 19.94 17.06
CA LEU A 565 5.50 19.75 15.77
C LEU A 565 5.44 18.25 15.43
N VAL A 566 4.48 17.87 14.60
CA VAL A 566 4.47 16.59 13.89
C VAL A 566 4.60 16.85 12.40
N THR A 567 5.63 16.28 11.77
CA THR A 567 5.87 16.38 10.32
C THR A 567 5.63 15.04 9.64
N GLU A 568 5.00 15.04 8.47
CA GLU A 568 4.93 13.88 7.57
C GLU A 568 5.96 14.04 6.47
N ALA A 569 6.81 13.02 6.32
CA ALA A 569 7.61 12.81 5.14
C ALA A 569 7.49 11.35 4.71
N MET A 570 7.37 11.09 3.41
CA MET A 570 7.28 9.72 2.88
C MET A 570 6.13 8.89 3.48
N LYS A 571 5.02 9.53 3.87
CA LYS A 571 3.84 8.93 4.56
C LYS A 571 4.12 8.41 5.98
N MET A 572 5.18 8.90 6.60
CA MET A 572 5.56 8.54 7.97
C MET A 572 5.69 9.80 8.80
N GLU A 573 5.20 9.75 10.02
CA GLU A 573 5.21 10.89 10.93
C GLU A 573 6.46 10.92 11.80
N THR A 574 6.97 12.12 12.07
CA THR A 574 8.08 12.35 12.99
C THR A 574 7.76 13.54 13.86
N GLU A 575 7.92 13.38 15.17
CA GLU A 575 7.89 14.49 16.12
C GLU A 575 9.18 15.30 16.02
N VAL A 576 9.04 16.61 15.84
CA VAL A 576 10.14 17.56 15.97
C VAL A 576 10.18 18.03 17.42
N GLN A 577 11.31 17.82 18.08
CA GLN A 577 11.50 18.12 19.50
C GLN A 577 12.16 19.49 19.71
N ALA A 578 11.85 20.12 20.83
CA ALA A 578 12.48 21.34 21.29
C ALA A 578 13.97 21.10 21.58
N PRO A 579 14.91 21.81 20.92
CA PRO A 579 16.35 21.68 21.19
C PRO A 579 16.76 22.22 22.56
N ILE A 580 16.00 23.18 23.10
CA ILE A 580 16.26 23.84 24.38
C ILE A 580 14.96 24.02 25.18
N SER A 581 15.07 24.16 26.50
CA SER A 581 13.98 24.63 27.34
C SER A 581 13.82 26.15 27.18
N GLY A 582 12.59 26.65 27.22
CA GLY A 582 12.33 28.07 27.08
C GLY A 582 10.88 28.42 26.80
N THR A 583 10.65 29.63 26.30
CA THR A 583 9.34 30.12 25.84
C THR A 583 9.29 30.13 24.32
N VAL A 584 8.22 29.61 23.74
CA VAL A 584 7.94 29.71 22.31
C VAL A 584 7.65 31.17 21.96
N THR A 585 8.46 31.79 21.11
CA THR A 585 8.30 33.20 20.72
C THR A 585 7.66 33.41 19.36
N ALA A 586 7.72 32.40 18.48
CA ALA A 586 7.08 32.46 17.17
C ALA A 586 6.78 31.05 16.63
N VAL A 587 5.67 30.91 15.92
CA VAL A 587 5.32 29.71 15.15
C VAL A 587 5.08 30.12 13.68
N TYR A 588 5.95 29.67 12.77
CA TYR A 588 5.97 30.10 11.36
C TYR A 588 5.23 29.16 10.40
N VAL A 589 4.58 28.14 10.94
CA VAL A 589 3.94 27.07 10.19
C VAL A 589 2.54 26.78 10.70
N GLN A 590 1.71 26.20 9.84
CA GLN A 590 0.39 25.69 10.16
C GLN A 590 0.18 24.30 9.55
N LYS A 591 -0.84 23.57 10.00
CA LYS A 591 -1.20 22.26 9.43
C LYS A 591 -1.33 22.34 7.90
N GLY A 592 -0.70 21.41 7.19
CA GLY A 592 -0.68 21.30 5.73
C GLY A 592 0.43 22.07 5.03
N ASP A 593 1.20 22.89 5.74
CA ASP A 593 2.33 23.61 5.14
C ASP A 593 3.46 22.66 4.73
N ALA A 594 4.03 22.85 3.52
CA ALA A 594 5.28 22.23 3.12
C ALA A 594 6.47 22.89 3.84
N VAL A 595 7.46 22.08 4.24
CA VAL A 595 8.62 22.51 5.05
C VAL A 595 9.93 21.92 4.52
N ASN A 596 11.03 22.66 4.69
CA ASN A 596 12.38 22.25 4.31
C ASN A 596 13.37 22.38 5.48
N PRO A 597 14.49 21.61 5.51
CA PRO A 597 15.47 21.65 6.59
C PRO A 597 16.15 23.01 6.82
N ASP A 598 16.13 23.90 5.84
CA ASP A 598 16.75 25.23 5.89
C ASP A 598 15.80 26.34 6.37
N GLU A 599 14.62 25.98 6.87
CA GLU A 599 13.60 26.90 7.36
C GLU A 599 13.39 26.76 8.88
N VAL A 600 13.23 27.90 9.57
CA VAL A 600 12.78 27.94 10.97
C VAL A 600 11.27 27.72 11.00
N LEU A 601 10.85 26.70 11.76
CA LEU A 601 9.44 26.33 11.92
C LEU A 601 8.87 26.91 13.22
N VAL A 602 9.63 26.83 14.31
CA VAL A 602 9.30 27.39 15.64
C VAL A 602 10.55 28.05 16.23
N GLU A 603 10.38 29.17 16.93
CA GLU A 603 11.44 29.89 17.64
C GLU A 603 11.25 29.78 19.16
N ILE A 604 12.29 29.33 19.87
CA ILE A 604 12.30 29.13 21.32
C ILE A 604 13.40 30.00 21.93
N LYS A 605 13.07 30.73 23.00
CA LYS A 605 14.06 31.52 23.75
C LYS A 605 14.14 31.07 25.21
N PRO A 606 15.35 30.95 25.78
CA PRO A 606 15.56 30.53 27.18
C PRO A 606 14.75 31.30 28.21
#